data_AF-A0A496LIP0-F1
#
_entry.id   AF-A0A496LIP0-F1
#
_cell.length_a   1.000
_cell.length_b   1.000
_cell.length_c   1.000
_cell.angle_alpha   90.00
_cell.angle_beta   90.00
_cell.angle_gamma   90.00
#
_symmetry.space_group_name_H-M   'P 1'
#
loop_
_entity.id
_entity.type
_entity.pdbx_description
1 polymer ?
#
loop_
_entity_poly.entity_id
_entity_poly.type
_entity_poly.pdbx_seq_one_letter_code
_entity_poly.pdbx_strand_id
1 'polypeptide(L)'
;TKFNAMADVALMNDEMSELCAGIARGIAAKKGATLKFASQNLSNEDKNEIKAYADKFGLPEFLRSNLTLSSSAFKELGFSLNLTNLGALDLSGRCEKIAPNVTIDVGHNEMAAQALAKKFAGKKLNLIFNAFADKDIKAVLKAIKPVVKKTYIIEYETPGRELATEQVKEALRQLGMEFADFTDVRADEEYLAFGSFYLVEAFLKRYRGAK
;
A
#
# COMPACT_ATOMS: atom_id res chain seq x y z
N THR A 1 -0.35 -4.48 -22.40
CA THR A 1 -0.79 -3.99 -21.07
C THR A 1 -1.52 -5.11 -20.33
N LYS A 2 -1.62 -5.06 -18.99
CA LYS A 2 -2.34 -6.07 -18.18
C LYS A 2 -3.80 -6.25 -18.61
N PHE A 3 -4.45 -5.18 -19.06
CA PHE A 3 -5.83 -5.20 -19.56
C PHE A 3 -6.02 -6.09 -20.80
N ASN A 4 -4.96 -6.49 -21.51
CA ASN A 4 -5.09 -7.41 -22.65
C ASN A 4 -5.59 -8.79 -22.23
N ALA A 5 -5.47 -9.17 -20.95
CA ALA A 5 -6.00 -10.40 -20.39
C ALA A 5 -7.47 -10.28 -19.93
N MET A 6 -8.14 -9.15 -20.18
CA MET A 6 -9.55 -8.94 -19.83
C MET A 6 -10.45 -10.01 -20.44
N ALA A 7 -11.31 -10.60 -19.61
CA ALA A 7 -12.37 -11.55 -19.95
C ALA A 7 -13.70 -10.81 -20.24
N ASP A 8 -14.79 -11.55 -20.46
CA ASP A 8 -16.09 -11.01 -20.89
C ASP A 8 -16.70 -10.01 -19.90
N VAL A 9 -16.46 -10.20 -18.60
CA VAL A 9 -16.83 -9.25 -17.55
C VAL A 9 -15.59 -8.91 -16.73
N ALA A 10 -15.34 -7.62 -16.55
CA ALA A 10 -14.24 -7.12 -15.73
C ALA A 10 -14.73 -6.03 -14.78
N LEU A 11 -14.19 -6.09 -13.56
CA LEU A 11 -14.43 -5.09 -12.52
C LEU A 11 -13.20 -4.24 -12.30
N MET A 12 -13.42 -2.94 -12.12
CA MET A 12 -12.37 -1.95 -11.90
C MET A 12 -12.71 -1.09 -10.69
N ASN A 13 -11.69 -0.67 -9.97
CA ASN A 13 -11.86 0.27 -8.88
C ASN A 13 -12.21 1.67 -9.43
N ASP A 14 -13.09 2.39 -8.74
CA ASP A 14 -13.47 3.77 -9.05
C ASP A 14 -12.31 4.77 -8.98
N GLU A 15 -11.31 4.52 -8.13
CA GLU A 15 -10.17 5.43 -7.88
C GLU A 15 -9.01 5.26 -8.87
N MET A 16 -9.23 4.54 -9.98
CA MET A 16 -8.20 4.36 -11.01
C MET A 16 -7.97 5.65 -11.80
N SER A 17 -6.72 5.88 -12.24
CA SER A 17 -6.40 7.06 -13.04
C SER A 17 -7.18 7.09 -14.36
N GLU A 18 -7.51 8.31 -14.83
CA GLU A 18 -8.24 8.49 -16.09
C GLU A 18 -7.54 7.84 -17.28
N LEU A 19 -6.20 7.86 -17.29
CA LEU A 19 -5.40 7.16 -18.29
C LEU A 19 -5.66 5.65 -18.26
N CYS A 20 -5.60 5.03 -17.07
CA CYS A 20 -5.85 3.60 -16.92
C CYS A 20 -7.31 3.24 -17.26
N ALA A 21 -8.27 4.04 -16.79
CA ALA A 21 -9.69 3.87 -17.08
C ALA A 21 -9.97 3.99 -18.59
N GLY A 22 -9.38 4.97 -19.27
CA GLY A 22 -9.49 5.14 -20.72
C GLY A 22 -8.93 3.96 -21.51
N ILE A 23 -7.74 3.47 -21.14
CA ILE A 23 -7.15 2.27 -21.76
C ILE A 23 -8.03 1.04 -21.53
N ALA A 24 -8.53 0.83 -20.32
CA ALA A 24 -9.40 -0.29 -19.99
C ALA A 24 -10.71 -0.26 -20.78
N ARG A 25 -11.39 0.90 -20.85
CA ARG A 25 -12.61 1.08 -21.67
C ARG A 25 -12.36 0.80 -23.14
N GLY A 26 -11.25 1.28 -23.70
CA GLY A 26 -10.88 1.03 -25.09
C GLY A 26 -10.63 -0.44 -25.40
N ILE A 27 -10.00 -1.19 -24.47
CA ILE A 27 -9.79 -2.63 -24.63
C ILE A 27 -11.09 -3.41 -24.46
N ALA A 28 -11.94 -3.02 -23.51
CA ALA A 28 -13.26 -3.63 -23.31
C ALA A 28 -14.10 -3.55 -24.59
N ALA A 29 -14.18 -2.35 -25.19
CA ALA A 29 -14.89 -2.13 -26.45
C ALA A 29 -14.34 -3.00 -27.60
N LYS A 30 -13.01 -3.09 -27.75
CA LYS A 30 -12.37 -3.93 -28.77
C LYS A 30 -12.67 -5.42 -28.61
N LYS A 31 -12.85 -5.88 -27.36
CA LYS A 31 -13.11 -7.29 -27.04
C LYS A 31 -14.59 -7.63 -26.94
N GLY A 32 -15.49 -6.65 -27.00
CA GLY A 32 -16.90 -6.84 -26.65
C GLY A 32 -17.11 -7.19 -25.16
N ALA A 33 -16.15 -6.87 -24.30
CA ALA A 33 -16.23 -7.13 -22.87
C ALA A 33 -17.01 -6.03 -22.14
N THR A 34 -17.67 -6.40 -21.04
CA THR A 34 -18.32 -5.48 -20.12
C THR A 34 -17.34 -5.06 -19.04
N LEU A 35 -17.03 -3.76 -18.98
CA LEU A 35 -16.25 -3.17 -17.91
C LEU A 35 -17.20 -2.43 -16.95
N LYS A 36 -17.20 -2.83 -15.67
CA LYS A 36 -17.94 -2.14 -14.61
C LYS A 36 -16.98 -1.59 -13.56
N PHE A 37 -17.30 -0.43 -13.03
CA PHE A 37 -16.67 0.15 -11.85
C PHE A 37 -17.34 -0.38 -10.59
N ALA A 38 -16.59 -0.54 -9.51
CA ALA A 38 -17.07 -1.20 -8.30
C ALA A 38 -18.33 -0.54 -7.73
N SER A 39 -18.38 0.80 -7.73
CA SER A 39 -19.55 1.55 -7.25
C SER A 39 -20.85 1.31 -8.05
N GLN A 40 -20.76 0.80 -9.28
CA GLN A 40 -21.92 0.52 -10.14
C GLN A 40 -22.65 -0.76 -9.72
N ASN A 41 -21.96 -1.67 -9.02
CA ASN A 41 -22.51 -2.93 -8.54
C ASN A 41 -22.97 -2.88 -7.06
N LEU A 42 -22.77 -1.74 -6.40
CA LEU A 42 -22.99 -1.57 -4.97
C LEU A 42 -24.11 -0.56 -4.72
N SER A 43 -25.08 -0.94 -3.91
CA SER A 43 -26.13 -0.04 -3.43
C SER A 43 -25.57 0.96 -2.40
N ASN A 44 -26.41 1.92 -1.98
CA ASN A 44 -26.02 2.85 -0.92
C ASN A 44 -25.86 2.12 0.43
N GLU A 45 -26.68 1.11 0.68
CA GLU A 45 -26.59 0.24 1.86
C GLU A 45 -25.26 -0.52 1.87
N ASP A 46 -24.88 -1.14 0.73
CA ASP A 46 -23.59 -1.86 0.61
C ASP A 46 -22.41 -0.91 0.91
N LYS A 47 -22.45 0.30 0.35
CA LYS A 47 -21.41 1.34 0.55
C LYS A 47 -21.32 1.80 2.00
N ASN A 48 -22.46 1.93 2.69
CA ASN A 48 -22.52 2.28 4.10
C ASN A 48 -21.97 1.16 4.98
N GLU A 49 -22.26 -0.10 4.66
CA GLU A 49 -21.74 -1.25 5.39
C GLU A 49 -20.21 -1.38 5.26
N ILE A 50 -19.68 -1.21 4.04
CA ILE A 50 -18.24 -1.16 3.77
C ILE A 50 -17.58 -0.03 4.57
N LYS A 51 -18.20 1.16 4.60
CA LYS A 51 -17.69 2.30 5.36
C LYS A 51 -17.69 1.99 6.86
N ALA A 52 -18.78 1.47 7.40
CA ALA A 52 -18.89 1.13 8.82
C ALA A 52 -17.85 0.08 9.24
N TYR A 53 -17.63 -0.95 8.42
CA TYR A 53 -16.57 -1.94 8.64
C TYR A 53 -15.17 -1.30 8.62
N ALA A 54 -14.89 -0.45 7.62
CA ALA A 54 -13.60 0.22 7.50
C ALA A 54 -13.32 1.15 8.70
N ASP A 55 -14.32 1.89 9.16
CA ASP A 55 -14.22 2.77 10.33
C ASP A 55 -14.02 1.96 11.61
N LYS A 56 -14.81 0.88 11.81
CA LYS A 56 -14.73 -0.02 12.97
C LYS A 56 -13.32 -0.61 13.16
N PHE A 57 -12.68 -1.02 12.08
CA PHE A 57 -11.36 -1.65 12.11
C PHE A 57 -10.21 -0.70 11.71
N GLY A 58 -10.49 0.60 11.55
CA GLY A 58 -9.48 1.61 11.26
C GLY A 58 -8.72 1.41 9.94
N LEU A 59 -9.36 0.80 8.94
CA LEU A 59 -8.73 0.49 7.66
C LEU A 59 -8.21 1.76 6.97
N PRO A 60 -6.97 1.76 6.46
CA PRO A 60 -6.52 2.81 5.56
C PRO A 60 -7.35 2.78 4.27
N GLU A 61 -7.46 3.94 3.62
CA GLU A 61 -8.33 4.13 2.45
C GLU A 61 -8.07 3.12 1.34
N PHE A 62 -6.82 2.78 1.05
CA PHE A 62 -6.50 1.79 0.02
C PHE A 62 -7.03 0.38 0.35
N LEU A 63 -7.11 -0.02 1.62
CA LEU A 63 -7.72 -1.29 2.02
C LEU A 63 -9.25 -1.22 1.97
N ARG A 64 -9.85 -0.06 2.28
CA ARG A 64 -11.29 0.19 2.05
C ARG A 64 -11.63 0.13 0.55
N SER A 65 -10.74 0.67 -0.29
CA SER A 65 -10.85 0.64 -1.75
C SER A 65 -10.78 -0.81 -2.27
N ASN A 66 -9.85 -1.62 -1.74
CA ASN A 66 -9.79 -3.06 -2.03
C ASN A 66 -11.06 -3.81 -1.58
N LEU A 67 -11.56 -3.54 -0.37
CA LEU A 67 -12.80 -4.12 0.14
C LEU A 67 -13.99 -3.76 -0.75
N THR A 68 -14.07 -2.51 -1.20
CA THR A 68 -15.11 -2.05 -2.14
C THR A 68 -15.08 -2.88 -3.43
N LEU A 69 -13.91 -3.06 -4.02
CA LEU A 69 -13.77 -3.84 -5.25
C LEU A 69 -14.12 -5.32 -5.03
N SER A 70 -13.69 -5.93 -3.92
CA SER A 70 -14.03 -7.32 -3.61
C SER A 70 -15.53 -7.50 -3.33
N SER A 71 -16.17 -6.55 -2.65
CA SER A 71 -17.62 -6.56 -2.41
C SER A 71 -18.40 -6.43 -3.70
N SER A 72 -17.94 -5.58 -4.63
CA SER A 72 -18.52 -5.48 -5.98
C SER A 72 -18.42 -6.81 -6.72
N ALA A 73 -17.31 -7.53 -6.59
CA ALA A 73 -17.15 -8.85 -7.20
C ALA A 73 -18.09 -9.89 -6.57
N PHE A 74 -18.21 -9.88 -5.25
CA PHE A 74 -19.13 -10.76 -4.52
C PHE A 74 -20.59 -10.54 -4.95
N LYS A 75 -20.99 -9.28 -5.15
CA LYS A 75 -22.32 -8.92 -5.68
C LYS A 75 -22.50 -9.35 -7.13
N GLU A 76 -21.49 -9.19 -7.98
CA GLU A 76 -21.53 -9.64 -9.38
C GLU A 76 -21.74 -11.16 -9.49
N LEU A 77 -21.24 -11.92 -8.51
CA LEU A 77 -21.46 -13.37 -8.41
C LEU A 77 -22.86 -13.75 -7.89
N GLY A 78 -23.72 -12.77 -7.58
CA GLY A 78 -25.11 -12.99 -7.16
C GLY A 78 -25.32 -13.12 -5.66
N PHE A 79 -24.31 -12.84 -4.82
CA PHE A 79 -24.44 -12.90 -3.37
C PHE A 79 -24.87 -11.56 -2.77
N SER A 80 -25.55 -11.59 -1.62
CA SER A 80 -25.88 -10.40 -0.83
C SER A 80 -24.78 -10.10 0.17
N LEU A 81 -24.34 -8.84 0.23
CA LEU A 81 -23.31 -8.40 1.17
C LEU A 81 -23.81 -8.46 2.62
N ASN A 82 -22.97 -8.96 3.52
CA ASN A 82 -23.15 -8.87 4.97
C ASN A 82 -21.77 -8.95 5.65
N LEU A 83 -21.30 -7.81 6.16
CA LEU A 83 -20.03 -7.64 6.86
C LEU A 83 -20.21 -7.61 8.39
N THR A 84 -21.43 -7.73 8.90
CA THR A 84 -21.74 -7.60 10.34
C THR A 84 -20.90 -8.56 11.21
N ASN A 85 -20.72 -9.79 10.72
CA ASN A 85 -19.97 -10.84 11.41
C ASN A 85 -18.55 -11.04 10.86
N LEU A 86 -18.11 -10.20 9.92
CA LEU A 86 -16.74 -10.28 9.41
C LEU A 86 -15.77 -9.76 10.49
N GLY A 87 -14.81 -10.61 10.85
CA GLY A 87 -13.73 -10.25 11.77
C GLY A 87 -12.82 -9.16 11.19
N ALA A 88 -11.88 -8.65 12.00
CA ALA A 88 -10.88 -7.71 11.50
C ALA A 88 -10.10 -8.34 10.33
N LEU A 89 -9.73 -7.52 9.34
CA LEU A 89 -8.90 -7.97 8.23
C LEU A 89 -7.55 -8.48 8.78
N ASP A 90 -7.28 -9.76 8.57
CA ASP A 90 -6.00 -10.37 8.88
C ASP A 90 -5.14 -10.41 7.63
N LEU A 91 -4.32 -9.37 7.44
CA LEU A 91 -3.41 -9.26 6.31
C LEU A 91 -2.07 -8.68 6.75
N SER A 92 -1.11 -9.57 6.97
CA SER A 92 0.23 -9.17 7.43
C SER A 92 0.95 -8.28 6.42
N GLY A 93 1.69 -7.30 6.93
CA GLY A 93 2.53 -6.42 6.12
C GLY A 93 1.75 -5.38 5.29
N ARG A 94 0.50 -5.08 5.61
CA ARG A 94 -0.30 -4.03 4.93
C ARG A 94 -0.77 -2.97 5.91
N CYS A 95 0.04 -1.93 6.07
CA CYS A 95 -0.12 -0.89 7.09
C CYS A 95 -0.41 -1.51 8.49
N GLU A 96 0.29 -2.61 8.79
CA GLU A 96 0.07 -3.42 9.99
C GLU A 96 0.83 -2.79 11.16
N LYS A 97 0.12 -2.57 12.27
CA LYS A 97 0.71 -2.03 13.51
C LYS A 97 1.15 -3.19 14.41
N ILE A 98 2.47 -3.40 14.51
CA ILE A 98 3.07 -4.52 15.26
C ILE A 98 3.53 -4.14 16.68
N ALA A 99 3.55 -2.84 16.99
CA ALA A 99 3.82 -2.27 18.31
C ALA A 99 3.13 -0.90 18.44
N PRO A 100 3.02 -0.32 19.65
CA PRO A 100 2.39 0.99 19.85
C PRO A 100 2.98 2.11 18.97
N ASN A 101 4.22 1.99 18.55
CA ASN A 101 4.99 2.98 17.80
C ASN A 101 5.63 2.44 16.50
N VAL A 102 5.26 1.23 16.04
CA VAL A 102 5.85 0.61 14.85
C VAL A 102 4.76 0.10 13.91
N THR A 103 4.77 0.60 12.68
CA THR A 103 3.94 0.13 11.57
C THR A 103 4.81 -0.47 10.47
N ILE A 104 4.34 -1.51 9.80
CA ILE A 104 5.02 -2.15 8.65
C ILE A 104 4.11 -2.17 7.42
N ASP A 105 4.70 -1.97 6.24
CA ASP A 105 4.01 -2.11 4.96
C ASP A 105 4.98 -2.64 3.87
N VAL A 106 4.63 -3.75 3.23
CA VAL A 106 5.48 -4.40 2.20
C VAL A 106 5.31 -3.78 0.81
N GLY A 107 4.53 -2.71 0.69
CA GLY A 107 4.41 -1.89 -0.51
C GLY A 107 5.76 -1.26 -0.89
N HIS A 108 5.88 -0.88 -2.17
CA HIS A 108 7.17 -0.46 -2.73
C HIS A 108 7.03 0.52 -3.92
N ASN A 109 5.85 1.09 -4.12
CA ASN A 109 5.55 1.93 -5.27
C ASN A 109 5.00 3.29 -4.81
N GLU A 110 4.98 4.25 -5.75
CA GLU A 110 4.54 5.62 -5.46
C GLU A 110 3.11 5.65 -4.91
N MET A 111 2.18 4.88 -5.47
CA MET A 111 0.79 4.84 -5.00
C MET A 111 0.68 4.38 -3.54
N ALA A 112 1.44 3.36 -3.14
CA ALA A 112 1.51 2.89 -1.76
C ALA A 112 2.11 3.98 -0.85
N ALA A 113 3.17 4.65 -1.29
CA ALA A 113 3.78 5.75 -0.56
C ALA A 113 2.81 6.93 -0.36
N GLN A 114 2.03 7.29 -1.39
CA GLN A 114 0.99 8.33 -1.32
C GLN A 114 -0.13 7.93 -0.34
N ALA A 115 -0.59 6.68 -0.39
CA ALA A 115 -1.62 6.17 0.52
C ALA A 115 -1.15 6.20 1.99
N LEU A 116 0.10 5.84 2.24
CA LEU A 116 0.72 5.94 3.57
C LEU A 116 0.88 7.41 3.99
N ALA A 117 1.34 8.29 3.11
CA ALA A 117 1.44 9.73 3.41
C ALA A 117 0.09 10.33 3.82
N LYS A 118 -1.00 9.92 3.17
CA LYS A 118 -2.37 10.31 3.55
C LYS A 118 -2.78 9.74 4.90
N LYS A 119 -2.52 8.45 5.16
CA LYS A 119 -2.82 7.79 6.45
C LYS A 119 -2.09 8.44 7.63
N PHE A 120 -0.86 8.87 7.42
CA PHE A 120 0.00 9.48 8.44
C PHE A 120 0.04 11.02 8.35
N ALA A 121 -0.92 11.65 7.65
CA ALA A 121 -0.97 13.10 7.52
C ALA A 121 -0.97 13.79 8.91
N GLY A 122 -0.17 14.84 9.05
CA GLY A 122 0.02 15.55 10.32
C GLY A 122 0.99 14.89 11.31
N LYS A 123 1.49 13.67 11.02
CA LYS A 123 2.52 13.01 11.83
C LYS A 123 3.92 13.24 11.27
N LYS A 124 4.92 12.98 12.11
CA LYS A 124 6.35 12.95 11.76
C LYS A 124 6.94 11.63 12.25
N LEU A 125 7.16 10.71 11.32
CA LEU A 125 7.62 9.34 11.59
C LEU A 125 9.04 9.10 11.09
N ASN A 126 9.70 8.12 11.68
CA ASN A 126 10.97 7.59 11.22
C ASN A 126 10.72 6.50 10.18
N LEU A 127 11.19 6.72 8.96
CA LEU A 127 11.01 5.78 7.86
C LEU A 127 12.17 4.79 7.85
N ILE A 128 11.91 3.49 7.98
CA ILE A 128 12.91 2.44 7.77
C ILE A 128 12.77 1.97 6.32
N PHE A 129 13.80 2.23 5.50
CA PHE A 129 13.68 2.11 4.05
C PHE A 129 14.96 1.61 3.37
N ASN A 130 14.75 0.84 2.31
CA ASN A 130 15.68 0.50 1.26
C ASN A 130 14.88 -0.03 0.06
N ALA A 131 15.49 -0.10 -1.11
CA ALA A 131 14.81 -0.51 -2.33
C ALA A 131 15.76 -1.26 -3.26
N PHE A 132 15.17 -2.01 -4.18
CA PHE A 132 15.88 -2.63 -5.29
C PHE A 132 16.03 -1.65 -6.45
N ALA A 133 17.03 -1.86 -7.31
CA ALA A 133 17.36 -0.97 -8.43
C ALA A 133 16.26 -0.85 -9.50
N ASP A 134 15.32 -1.81 -9.57
CA ASP A 134 14.19 -1.79 -10.51
C ASP A 134 13.03 -0.89 -10.07
N LYS A 135 13.14 -0.20 -8.92
CA LYS A 135 12.07 0.63 -8.36
C LYS A 135 12.30 2.11 -8.66
N ASP A 136 11.19 2.85 -8.78
CA ASP A 136 11.22 4.31 -8.83
C ASP A 136 11.41 4.89 -7.42
N ILE A 137 12.65 4.83 -6.94
CA ILE A 137 13.05 5.24 -5.59
C ILE A 137 12.69 6.70 -5.34
N LYS A 138 12.92 7.58 -6.32
CA LYS A 138 12.71 9.02 -6.17
C LYS A 138 11.23 9.36 -6.08
N ALA A 139 10.38 8.75 -6.91
CA ALA A 139 8.93 8.94 -6.82
C ALA A 139 8.39 8.46 -5.46
N VAL A 140 8.82 7.28 -5.01
CA VAL A 140 8.44 6.72 -3.70
C VAL A 140 8.83 7.64 -2.55
N LEU A 141 10.10 8.06 -2.48
CA LEU A 141 10.59 8.93 -1.42
C LEU A 141 9.92 10.31 -1.46
N LYS A 142 9.72 10.89 -2.64
CA LYS A 142 9.01 12.16 -2.80
C LYS A 142 7.57 12.08 -2.29
N ALA A 143 6.87 10.98 -2.57
CA ALA A 143 5.50 10.76 -2.14
C ALA A 143 5.37 10.63 -0.62
N ILE A 144 6.27 9.89 0.05
CA ILE A 144 6.20 9.69 1.51
C ILE A 144 6.81 10.85 2.31
N LYS A 145 7.72 11.65 1.71
CA LYS A 145 8.45 12.75 2.35
C LYS A 145 7.62 13.64 3.29
N PRO A 146 6.37 14.06 2.99
CA PRO A 146 5.61 14.97 3.86
C PRO A 146 5.44 14.50 5.30
N VAL A 147 5.40 13.18 5.54
CA VAL A 147 5.20 12.57 6.87
C VAL A 147 6.50 12.08 7.51
N VAL A 148 7.63 12.12 6.80
CA VAL A 148 8.91 11.60 7.30
C VAL A 148 9.68 12.67 8.07
N LYS A 149 10.16 12.30 9.24
CA LYS A 149 11.13 13.07 10.06
C LYS A 149 12.55 12.75 9.64
N LYS A 150 12.91 11.46 9.68
CA LYS A 150 14.24 10.93 9.38
C LYS A 150 14.10 9.56 8.72
N THR A 151 15.00 9.26 7.80
CA THR A 151 15.07 7.95 7.15
C THR A 151 16.18 7.11 7.78
N TYR A 152 15.90 5.85 8.07
CA TYR A 152 16.85 4.87 8.54
C TYR A 152 17.05 3.81 7.46
N ILE A 153 18.27 3.67 6.98
CA ILE A 153 18.61 2.74 5.91
C ILE A 153 18.87 1.37 6.50
N ILE A 154 18.12 0.37 6.05
CA ILE A 154 18.32 -1.02 6.45
C ILE A 154 18.92 -1.81 5.29
N GLU A 155 20.09 -2.39 5.49
CA GLU A 155 20.71 -3.31 4.53
C GLU A 155 20.34 -4.75 4.84
N TYR A 156 20.16 -5.57 3.82
CA TYR A 156 19.82 -6.99 3.95
C TYR A 156 20.20 -7.73 2.68
N GLU A 157 20.48 -9.02 2.82
CA GLU A 157 20.80 -9.88 1.68
C GLU A 157 19.53 -10.43 1.05
N THR A 158 19.49 -10.50 -0.28
CA THR A 158 18.40 -11.15 -1.00
C THR A 158 18.93 -12.03 -2.13
N PRO A 159 18.37 -13.24 -2.34
CA PRO A 159 18.80 -14.09 -3.44
C PRO A 159 18.55 -13.43 -4.81
N GLY A 160 19.61 -13.21 -5.58
CA GLY A 160 19.53 -12.78 -6.98
C GLY A 160 19.04 -11.35 -7.21
N ARG A 161 18.99 -10.50 -6.17
CA ARG A 161 18.65 -9.07 -6.31
C ARG A 161 19.57 -8.21 -5.45
N GLU A 162 20.11 -7.16 -6.06
CA GLU A 162 20.97 -6.21 -5.38
C GLU A 162 20.14 -5.03 -4.83
N LEU A 163 20.48 -4.59 -3.62
CA LEU A 163 19.92 -3.38 -3.05
C LEU A 163 20.55 -2.15 -3.68
N ALA A 164 19.72 -1.17 -4.01
CA ALA A 164 20.15 0.09 -4.58
C ALA A 164 20.49 1.11 -3.47
N THR A 165 21.17 0.67 -2.41
CA THR A 165 21.40 1.48 -1.20
C THR A 165 22.03 2.84 -1.51
N GLU A 166 23.03 2.88 -2.39
CA GLU A 166 23.67 4.14 -2.77
C GLU A 166 22.74 5.06 -3.59
N GLN A 167 21.87 4.48 -4.43
CA GLN A 167 20.86 5.25 -5.15
C GLN A 167 19.79 5.81 -4.20
N VAL A 168 19.43 5.04 -3.16
CA VAL A 168 18.54 5.50 -2.08
C VAL A 168 19.16 6.69 -1.35
N LYS A 169 20.43 6.57 -0.91
CA LYS A 169 21.17 7.67 -0.26
C LYS A 169 21.22 8.92 -1.13
N GLU A 170 21.47 8.75 -2.43
CA GLU A 170 21.51 9.86 -3.37
C GLU A 170 20.15 10.53 -3.55
N ALA A 171 19.08 9.75 -3.70
CA ALA A 171 17.73 10.28 -3.78
C ALA A 171 17.33 11.03 -2.51
N LEU A 172 17.72 10.54 -1.32
CA LEU A 172 17.50 11.21 -0.05
C LEU A 172 18.24 12.56 0.01
N ARG A 173 19.51 12.62 -0.43
CA ARG A 173 20.29 13.87 -0.53
C ARG A 173 19.61 14.87 -1.46
N GLN A 174 19.22 14.45 -2.66
CA GLN A 174 18.54 15.32 -3.64
C GLN A 174 17.20 15.85 -3.14
N LEU A 175 16.49 15.05 -2.34
CA LEU A 175 15.22 15.44 -1.74
C LEU A 175 15.40 16.21 -0.43
N GLY A 176 16.63 16.40 0.07
CA GLY A 176 16.89 17.06 1.36
C GLY A 176 16.25 16.32 2.54
N MET A 177 16.28 14.99 2.51
CA MET A 177 15.77 14.13 3.59
C MET A 177 16.95 13.65 4.45
N GLU A 178 16.86 13.85 5.76
CA GLU A 178 17.86 13.33 6.70
C GLU A 178 17.86 11.80 6.70
N PHE A 179 19.05 11.21 6.77
CA PHE A 179 19.18 9.76 6.89
C PHE A 179 20.37 9.30 7.73
N ALA A 180 20.27 8.09 8.25
CA ALA A 180 21.34 7.36 8.94
C ALA A 180 21.13 5.84 8.75
N ASP A 181 22.09 5.03 9.15
CA ASP A 181 21.91 3.57 9.14
C ASP A 181 20.96 3.13 10.27
N PHE A 182 20.13 2.14 9.98
CA PHE A 182 19.20 1.56 10.95
C PHE A 182 19.94 0.71 11.97
N THR A 183 19.81 1.04 13.25
CA THR A 183 20.34 0.27 14.37
C THR A 183 19.22 -0.44 15.11
N ASP A 184 18.31 0.33 15.73
CA ASP A 184 17.17 -0.17 16.48
C ASP A 184 16.03 0.87 16.54
N VAL A 185 14.87 0.46 17.05
CA VAL A 185 13.74 1.34 17.34
C VAL A 185 13.78 1.87 18.77
N ARG A 186 13.38 3.12 18.95
CA ARG A 186 13.22 3.73 20.27
C ARG A 186 11.75 3.83 20.67
N ALA A 187 11.44 3.68 21.95
CA ALA A 187 10.06 3.69 22.44
C ALA A 187 9.37 5.07 22.34
N ASP A 188 10.14 6.15 22.30
CA ASP A 188 9.65 7.54 22.26
C ASP A 188 9.47 8.10 20.83
N GLU A 189 9.61 7.24 19.82
CA GLU A 189 9.66 7.60 18.41
C GLU A 189 8.68 6.72 17.61
N GLU A 190 8.03 7.26 16.58
CA GLU A 190 7.11 6.50 15.70
C GLU A 190 7.86 6.02 14.45
N TYR A 191 7.67 4.77 14.04
CA TYR A 191 8.37 4.14 12.92
C TYR A 191 7.42 3.57 11.87
N LEU A 192 7.84 3.66 10.61
CA LEU A 192 7.25 2.97 9.46
C LEU A 192 8.33 2.19 8.71
N ALA A 193 8.26 0.86 8.70
CA ALA A 193 9.09 0.04 7.82
C ALA A 193 8.36 -0.19 6.49
N PHE A 194 8.93 0.31 5.40
CA PHE A 194 8.28 0.33 4.09
C PHE A 194 9.29 0.12 2.97
N GLY A 195 8.94 -0.63 1.92
CA GLY A 195 9.76 -0.70 0.71
C GLY A 195 9.84 -2.06 0.01
N SER A 196 9.59 -3.17 0.71
CA SER A 196 9.39 -4.50 0.10
C SER A 196 9.03 -5.56 1.15
N PHE A 197 8.66 -6.76 0.70
CA PHE A 197 8.57 -7.95 1.57
C PHE A 197 9.91 -8.27 2.25
N TYR A 198 11.02 -8.28 1.49
CA TYR A 198 12.35 -8.56 2.03
C TYR A 198 12.79 -7.55 3.08
N LEU A 199 12.48 -6.27 2.86
CA LEU A 199 12.76 -5.22 3.83
C LEU A 199 12.04 -5.45 5.15
N VAL A 200 10.72 -5.70 5.07
CA VAL A 200 9.90 -5.91 6.27
C VAL A 200 10.32 -7.20 6.97
N GLU A 201 10.66 -8.26 6.24
CA GLU A 201 11.19 -9.49 6.82
C GLU A 201 12.52 -9.23 7.56
N ALA A 202 13.47 -8.53 6.91
CA ALA A 202 14.76 -8.20 7.52
C ALA A 202 14.59 -7.33 8.76
N PHE A 203 13.69 -6.34 8.70
CA PHE A 203 13.32 -5.51 9.84
C PHE A 203 12.73 -6.35 10.98
N LEU A 204 11.77 -7.23 10.69
CA LEU A 204 11.13 -8.08 11.70
C LEU A 204 12.13 -9.03 12.36
N LYS A 205 13.09 -9.60 11.61
CA LYS A 205 14.15 -10.45 12.17
C LYS A 205 15.02 -9.68 13.16
N ARG A 206 15.44 -8.45 12.82
CA ARG A 206 16.22 -7.59 13.72
C ARG A 206 15.39 -7.14 14.93
N TYR A 207 14.16 -6.70 14.70
CA TYR A 207 13.27 -6.20 15.75
C TYR A 207 12.89 -7.29 16.78
N ARG A 208 12.68 -8.54 16.33
CA ARG A 208 12.38 -9.66 17.23
C ARG A 208 13.64 -10.23 17.90
N GLY A 209 14.78 -10.21 17.21
CA GLY A 209 16.06 -10.67 17.78
C GLY A 209 16.66 -9.71 18.81
N ALA A 210 16.22 -8.44 18.82
CA ALA A 210 16.59 -7.44 19.82
C ALA A 210 15.72 -7.47 21.09
N LYS A 211 14.66 -8.30 21.13
CA LYS A 211 13.78 -8.48 22.29
C LYS A 211 14.17 -9.67 23.15
#